data_AF-A0A5C8M9U3-F1
#
_entry.id   AF-A0A5C8M9U3-F1
#
_cell.length_a   1.000
_cell.length_b   1.000
_cell.length_c   1.000
_cell.angle_alpha   90.00
_cell.angle_beta   90.00
_cell.angle_gamma   90.00
#
_symmetry.space_group_name_H-M   'P 1'
#
loop_
_entity.id
_entity.type
_entity.pdbx_description
1 polymer ?
#
loop_
_entity_poly.entity_id
_entity_poly.type
_entity_poly.pdbx_seq_one_letter_code
_entity_poly.pdbx_strand_id
1 'polypeptide(L)'
;VNALEKPRKILLMVKAGAPTDATIEQLKPYLEKGDILIDGGNTYFKDTQRRNKELAELGIHFIGTGVSGGEEGALKGPSIMPGGQKEAHELVRPIFEAIAAKVDGEPCTTYIGPDGAG
;
A
#
# COMPACT_ATOMS: atom_id res chain seq x y z
N VAL A 1 -6.07 -10.08 12.85
CA VAL A 1 -6.80 -9.16 11.93
C VAL A 1 -8.23 -8.81 12.37
N ASN A 2 -8.78 -9.40 13.44
CA ASN A 2 -10.17 -9.16 13.87
C ASN A 2 -10.42 -7.78 14.52
N ALA A 3 -9.36 -7.02 14.79
CA ALA A 3 -9.44 -5.66 15.35
C ALA A 3 -9.60 -4.57 14.29
N LEU A 4 -9.57 -4.92 12.99
CA LEU A 4 -9.61 -3.96 11.88
C LEU A 4 -11.02 -3.89 11.29
N GLU A 5 -11.46 -2.67 10.99
CA GLU A 5 -12.68 -2.43 10.22
C GLU A 5 -12.58 -3.03 8.81
N LYS A 6 -13.73 -3.43 8.25
CA LYS A 6 -13.82 -3.95 6.88
C LYS A 6 -14.19 -2.83 5.90
N PRO A 7 -13.63 -2.79 4.68
CA PRO A 7 -12.50 -3.60 4.21
C PRO A 7 -11.22 -3.25 4.97
N ARG A 8 -10.47 -4.29 5.36
CA ARG A 8 -9.26 -4.17 6.17
C ARG A 8 -8.17 -3.48 5.35
N LYS A 9 -7.44 -2.56 5.96
CA LYS A 9 -6.35 -1.79 5.32
C LYS A 9 -5.08 -2.06 6.12
N ILE A 10 -4.13 -2.80 5.55
CA ILE A 10 -2.93 -3.25 6.27
C ILE A 10 -1.69 -2.74 5.54
N LEU A 11 -0.94 -1.85 6.20
CA LEU A 11 0.34 -1.34 5.71
C LEU A 11 1.49 -2.22 6.20
N LEU A 12 2.32 -2.69 5.27
CA LEU A 12 3.53 -3.47 5.51
C LEU A 12 4.75 -2.53 5.38
N MET A 13 5.47 -2.36 6.48
CA MET A 13 6.75 -1.63 6.54
C MET A 13 7.85 -2.59 7.00
N VAL A 14 8.13 -3.59 6.17
CA VAL A 14 9.15 -4.63 6.43
C VAL A 14 10.26 -4.57 5.39
N LYS A 15 11.34 -5.31 5.64
CA LYS A 15 12.44 -5.41 4.68
C LYS A 15 11.94 -6.02 3.37
N ALA A 16 12.19 -5.33 2.25
CA ALA A 16 11.77 -5.76 0.93
C ALA A 16 12.29 -7.16 0.56
N GLY A 17 11.56 -7.84 -0.32
CA GLY A 17 11.84 -9.20 -0.77
C GLY A 17 11.14 -10.26 0.07
N ALA A 18 11.85 -11.35 0.39
CA ALA A 18 11.29 -12.53 1.06
C ALA A 18 10.52 -12.25 2.36
N PRO A 19 10.92 -11.29 3.24
CA PRO A 19 10.14 -10.99 4.44
C PRO A 19 8.74 -10.44 4.15
N THR A 20 8.60 -9.61 3.10
CA THR A 20 7.29 -9.12 2.65
C THR A 20 6.42 -10.29 2.19
N ASP A 21 6.96 -11.18 1.35
CA ASP A 21 6.21 -12.34 0.86
C ASP A 21 5.79 -13.29 1.99
N ALA A 22 6.68 -13.58 2.93
CA ALA A 22 6.37 -14.40 4.10
C ALA A 22 5.26 -13.78 4.96
N THR A 23 5.24 -12.45 5.09
CA THR A 23 4.19 -11.73 5.83
C THR A 23 2.86 -11.82 5.09
N ILE A 24 2.86 -11.63 3.77
CA ILE A 24 1.66 -11.76 2.93
C ILE A 24 1.07 -13.18 3.05
N GLU A 25 1.90 -14.23 2.94
CA GLU A 25 1.45 -15.62 3.07
C GLU A 25 0.81 -15.90 4.44
N GLN A 26 1.35 -15.35 5.52
CA GLN A 26 0.76 -15.50 6.85
C GLN A 26 -0.56 -14.76 7.01
N LEU A 27 -0.76 -13.66 6.27
CA LEU A 27 -2.00 -12.88 6.33
C LEU A 27 -3.11 -13.47 5.47
N LYS A 28 -2.79 -14.04 4.30
CA LYS A 28 -3.75 -14.59 3.32
C LYS A 28 -4.91 -15.40 3.95
N PRO A 29 -4.68 -16.36 4.88
CA PRO A 29 -5.76 -17.17 5.46
C PRO A 29 -6.79 -16.39 6.27
N TYR A 30 -6.47 -15.16 6.68
CA TYR A 30 -7.33 -14.35 7.53
C TYR A 30 -7.96 -13.16 6.82
N LEU A 31 -7.63 -12.97 5.54
CA LEU A 31 -8.17 -11.89 4.71
C LEU A 31 -9.45 -12.34 4.00
N GLU A 32 -10.30 -11.37 3.73
CA GLU A 32 -11.54 -11.56 2.98
C GLU A 32 -11.50 -10.76 1.68
N LYS A 33 -12.41 -11.08 0.74
CA LYS A 33 -12.52 -10.36 -0.52
C LYS A 33 -12.75 -8.87 -0.27
N GLY A 34 -12.01 -8.02 -0.98
CA GLY A 34 -12.04 -6.57 -0.85
C GLY A 34 -11.08 -6.01 0.22
N ASP A 35 -10.45 -6.85 1.04
CA ASP A 35 -9.38 -6.38 1.93
C ASP A 35 -8.17 -5.88 1.12
N ILE A 36 -7.40 -4.97 1.72
CA ILE A 36 -6.32 -4.24 1.07
C ILE A 36 -5.02 -4.46 1.84
N LEU A 37 -4.04 -5.03 1.14
CA LEU A 37 -2.65 -5.05 1.57
C LEU A 37 -1.88 -3.93 0.88
N ILE A 38 -1.06 -3.21 1.63
CA ILE A 38 -0.27 -2.08 1.15
C ILE A 38 1.20 -2.36 1.47
N ASP A 39 2.06 -2.44 0.46
CA ASP A 39 3.52 -2.55 0.64
C ASP A 39 4.15 -1.16 0.54
N GLY A 40 4.58 -0.62 1.68
CA GLY A 40 5.25 0.68 1.76
C GLY A 40 6.79 0.58 1.72
N GLY A 41 7.33 -0.61 1.46
CA GLY A 41 8.76 -0.84 1.36
C GLY A 41 9.36 -0.37 0.03
N ASN A 42 10.69 -0.32 -0.03
CA ASN A 42 11.44 -0.07 -1.26
C ASN A 42 11.51 -1.33 -2.13
N THR A 43 10.36 -1.79 -2.60
CA THR A 43 10.19 -3.03 -3.38
C THR A 43 10.45 -2.78 -4.86
N TYR A 44 11.07 -3.75 -5.54
CA TYR A 44 11.23 -3.68 -7.00
C TYR A 44 9.87 -3.86 -7.69
N PHE A 45 9.51 -2.95 -8.61
CA PHE A 45 8.15 -2.88 -9.17
C PHE A 45 7.61 -4.20 -9.76
N LYS A 46 8.48 -5.07 -10.31
CA LYS A 46 8.06 -6.39 -10.83
C LYS A 46 7.57 -7.34 -9.74
N ASP A 47 8.11 -7.23 -8.53
CA ASP A 47 7.62 -7.99 -7.39
C ASP A 47 6.23 -7.49 -6.97
N THR A 48 6.01 -6.18 -7.00
CA THR A 48 4.69 -5.57 -6.80
C THR A 48 3.69 -6.06 -7.84
N GLN A 49 4.07 -6.08 -9.13
CA GLN A 49 3.22 -6.60 -10.22
C GLN A 49 2.82 -8.05 -10.01
N ARG A 50 3.79 -8.91 -9.64
CA ARG A 50 3.56 -10.32 -9.32
C ARG A 50 2.57 -10.46 -8.15
N ARG A 51 2.84 -9.78 -7.02
CA ARG A 51 1.99 -9.82 -5.82
C ARG A 51 0.58 -9.30 -6.08
N ASN A 52 0.46 -8.23 -6.87
CA ASN A 52 -0.83 -7.65 -7.25
C ASN A 52 -1.69 -8.68 -7.98
N LYS A 53 -1.11 -9.38 -8.96
CA LYS A 53 -1.81 -10.44 -9.70
C LYS A 53 -2.21 -11.60 -8.78
N GLU A 54 -1.27 -12.13 -8.00
CA GLU A 54 -1.50 -13.27 -7.10
C GLU A 54 -2.61 -12.98 -6.07
N LEU A 55 -2.66 -11.77 -5.52
CA LEU A 55 -3.68 -11.38 -4.54
C LEU A 55 -5.03 -11.08 -5.19
N ALA A 56 -5.02 -10.50 -6.40
CA ALA A 56 -6.26 -10.25 -7.15
C ALA A 56 -7.01 -11.54 -7.48
N GLU A 57 -6.30 -12.65 -7.76
CA GLU A 57 -6.90 -13.97 -7.97
C GLU A 57 -7.67 -14.48 -6.72
N LEU A 58 -7.30 -14.00 -5.53
CA LEU A 58 -7.97 -14.29 -4.27
C LEU A 58 -9.06 -13.25 -3.93
N GLY A 59 -9.24 -12.22 -4.76
CA GLY A 59 -10.13 -11.09 -4.50
C GLY A 59 -9.59 -10.12 -3.44
N ILE A 60 -8.28 -10.15 -3.18
CA ILE A 60 -7.59 -9.23 -2.26
C ILE A 60 -6.94 -8.13 -3.09
N HIS A 61 -7.11 -6.88 -2.68
CA HIS A 61 -6.45 -5.75 -3.33
C HIS A 61 -5.01 -5.58 -2.82
N PHE A 62 -4.14 -5.10 -3.70
CA PHE A 62 -2.75 -4.84 -3.37
C PHE A 62 -2.31 -3.47 -3.88
N ILE A 63 -1.78 -2.65 -2.99
CA ILE A 63 -1.19 -1.36 -3.33
C ILE A 63 0.30 -1.43 -3.05
N GLY A 64 1.13 -1.26 -4.08
CA GLY A 64 2.53 -0.91 -3.89
C GLY A 64 2.64 0.60 -3.73
N THR A 65 3.36 1.08 -2.72
CA THR A 65 3.52 2.52 -2.55
C THR A 65 4.94 2.91 -2.13
N GLY A 66 5.58 3.74 -2.94
CA GLY A 66 6.81 4.39 -2.53
C GLY A 66 6.54 5.43 -1.44
N VAL A 67 7.36 5.41 -0.38
CA VAL A 67 7.34 6.40 0.72
C VAL A 67 8.70 7.07 0.82
N SER A 68 8.72 8.40 0.70
CA SER A 68 9.97 9.20 0.71
C SER A 68 9.92 10.35 1.69
N GLY A 69 11.09 10.73 2.23
CA GLY A 69 11.25 11.78 3.25
C GLY A 69 12.14 11.39 4.44
N GLY A 70 12.61 10.14 4.48
CA GLY A 70 13.38 9.64 5.62
C GLY A 70 12.54 9.53 6.90
N GLU A 71 13.20 9.32 8.03
CA GLU A 71 12.52 9.14 9.33
C GLU A 71 11.70 10.37 9.73
N GLU A 72 12.27 11.57 9.57
CA GLU A 72 11.59 12.82 9.92
C GLU A 72 10.42 13.10 8.97
N GLY A 73 10.58 12.83 7.67
CA GLY A 73 9.50 12.96 6.70
C GLY A 73 8.36 11.99 7.00
N ALA A 74 8.65 10.73 7.35
CA ALA A 74 7.62 9.77 7.74
C ALA A 74 6.81 10.23 8.96
N LEU A 75 7.43 10.97 9.89
CA LEU A 75 6.75 11.52 11.06
C LEU A 75 5.93 12.78 10.75
N LYS A 76 6.47 13.69 9.93
CA LYS A 76 5.91 15.04 9.72
C LYS A 76 5.05 15.19 8.46
N GLY A 77 5.21 14.29 7.51
CA GLY A 77 4.56 14.33 6.20
C GLY A 77 5.50 13.83 5.11
N PRO A 78 5.38 12.56 4.66
CA PRO A 78 6.19 12.04 3.58
C PRO A 78 5.54 12.34 2.21
N SER A 79 6.29 12.11 1.14
CA SER A 79 5.72 11.90 -0.20
C SER A 79 5.27 10.45 -0.32
N ILE A 80 4.05 10.22 -0.81
CA ILE A 80 3.44 8.87 -0.91
C ILE A 80 2.98 8.63 -2.34
N MET A 81 3.44 7.55 -2.95
CA MET A 81 3.29 7.27 -4.39
C MET A 81 2.54 5.95 -4.58
N PRO A 82 1.21 5.89 -4.40
CA PRO A 82 0.46 4.63 -4.47
C PRO A 82 0.17 4.18 -5.91
N GLY A 83 0.43 2.90 -6.20
CA GLY A 83 0.02 2.19 -7.40
C GLY A 83 -0.68 0.85 -7.08
N GLY A 84 -1.60 0.41 -7.93
CA GLY A 84 -2.41 -0.80 -7.70
C GLY A 84 -3.83 -0.69 -8.25
N GLN A 85 -4.80 -1.40 -7.68
CA GLN A 85 -6.20 -1.25 -8.08
C GLN A 85 -6.74 0.14 -7.72
N LYS A 86 -7.36 0.84 -8.67
CA LYS A 86 -7.92 2.19 -8.47
C LYS A 86 -9.00 2.21 -7.37
N GLU A 87 -9.86 1.20 -7.33
CA GLU A 87 -10.89 1.01 -6.30
C GLU A 87 -10.29 0.89 -4.89
N ALA A 88 -9.17 0.20 -4.74
CA ALA A 88 -8.46 0.11 -3.47
C ALA A 88 -7.82 1.45 -3.08
N HIS A 89 -7.24 2.17 -4.06
CA HIS A 89 -6.71 3.51 -3.85
C HIS A 89 -7.77 4.45 -3.27
N GLU A 90 -8.98 4.49 -3.83
CA GLU A 90 -10.04 5.39 -3.34
C GLU A 90 -10.41 5.13 -1.87
N LEU A 91 -10.29 3.88 -1.40
CA LEU A 91 -10.55 3.50 0.00
C LEU A 91 -9.45 3.93 0.97
N VAL A 92 -8.20 4.08 0.51
CA VAL A 92 -7.05 4.48 1.34
C VAL A 92 -6.65 5.94 1.14
N ARG A 93 -7.11 6.57 0.04
CA ARG A 93 -6.80 7.95 -0.33
C ARG A 93 -6.99 8.95 0.82
N PRO A 94 -8.09 8.93 1.61
CA PRO A 94 -8.26 9.89 2.70
C PRO A 94 -7.16 9.79 3.77
N ILE A 95 -6.61 8.59 3.99
CA ILE A 95 -5.51 8.37 4.93
C ILE A 95 -4.22 8.93 4.34
N PHE A 96 -3.90 8.59 3.09
CA PHE A 96 -2.68 9.06 2.42
C PHE A 96 -2.65 10.58 2.27
N GLU A 97 -3.74 11.22 1.84
CA GLU A 97 -3.81 12.68 1.70
C GLU A 97 -3.70 13.40 3.05
N ALA A 98 -4.22 12.80 4.12
CA ALA A 98 -4.16 13.38 5.45
C ALA A 98 -2.73 13.38 6.03
N ILE A 99 -1.97 12.30 5.80
CA ILE A 99 -0.63 12.12 6.38
C ILE A 99 0.49 12.63 5.47
N ALA A 100 0.26 12.83 4.17
CA ALA A 100 1.28 13.31 3.24
C ALA A 100 1.74 14.75 3.58
N ALA A 101 2.96 15.10 3.14
CA ALA A 101 3.39 16.49 3.05
C ALA A 101 2.38 17.32 2.25
N LYS A 102 2.32 18.64 2.48
CA LYS A 102 1.43 19.54 1.74
C LYS A 102 2.19 20.73 1.19
N VAL A 103 1.92 21.10 -0.05
CA VAL A 103 2.44 22.30 -0.72
C VAL A 103 1.25 23.08 -1.23
N ASP A 104 1.12 24.34 -0.81
CA ASP A 104 -0.02 25.21 -1.16
C ASP A 104 -1.40 24.60 -0.84
N GLY A 105 -1.45 23.74 0.17
CA GLY A 105 -2.67 23.02 0.59
C GLY A 105 -2.88 21.69 -0.12
N GLU A 106 -2.16 21.41 -1.21
CA GLU A 106 -2.27 20.16 -1.96
C GLU A 106 -1.37 19.07 -1.35
N PRO A 107 -1.90 17.86 -1.10
CA PRO A 107 -1.12 16.76 -0.54
C PRO A 107 -0.14 16.19 -1.57
N CYS A 108 1.06 15.84 -1.12
CA CYS A 108 2.11 15.20 -1.92
C CYS A 108 1.86 13.70 -2.08
N THR A 109 0.68 13.37 -2.62
CA THR A 109 0.29 12.01 -2.98
C THR A 109 -0.70 12.05 -4.12
N THR A 110 -0.61 11.08 -5.03
CA THR A 110 -1.60 10.89 -6.09
C THR A 110 -1.58 9.44 -6.54
N TYR A 111 -2.67 8.97 -7.13
CA TYR A 111 -2.68 7.66 -7.77
C TYR A 111 -1.75 7.65 -8.96
N ILE A 112 -0.64 6.91 -8.85
CA ILE A 112 0.40 6.88 -9.89
C ILE A 112 -0.04 6.03 -11.08
N GLY A 113 -0.68 4.89 -10.83
CA GLY A 113 -1.10 3.98 -11.88
C GLY A 113 -1.42 2.58 -11.38
N PRO A 114 -1.70 1.64 -12.30
CA PRO A 114 -1.99 0.27 -11.94
C PRO A 114 -0.75 -0.47 -11.40
N ASP A 115 -0.99 -1.62 -10.79
CA ASP A 115 0.04 -2.61 -10.45
C ASP A 115 1.28 -2.07 -9.69
N GLY A 116 2.45 -2.05 -10.32
CA GLY A 116 3.72 -1.60 -9.73
C GLY A 116 4.12 -0.18 -10.12
N ALA A 117 3.18 0.67 -10.53
CA ALA A 117 3.49 2.01 -11.03
C ALA A 117 4.05 2.97 -9.97
N GLY A 118 3.65 2.81 -8.70
CA GLY A 118 4.05 3.67 -7.57
C GLY A 118 5.23 3.12 -6.80
#